data_AF-Q257V3-F1
#
_entry.id   AF-Q257V3-F1
#
_cell.length_a   1.000
_cell.length_b   1.000
_cell.length_c   1.000
_cell.angle_alpha   90.00
_cell.angle_beta   90.00
_cell.angle_gamma   90.00
#
_symmetry.space_group_name_H-M   'P 1'
#
loop_
_entity.id
_entity.type
_entity.pdbx_description
1 polymer ?
#
loop_
_entity_poly.entity_id
_entity_poly.type
_entity_poly.pdbx_seq_one_letter_code
_entity_poly.pdbx_strand_id
1 'polypeptide(L)'
;LTRNQMTLTYIWTSLNMYSVFGNTQSENNAFDPNSPGVQEIIHISALCSRAKFDRTDVPFNERAILGDATETGLIRFAYQNVDDYDELINKYPKVFEIPFNSETKWALTIHKKKHDKGDLTLYIKGAPERVLRLCSTILSGNDSIPLNDEHKKNYEEVYEFMASKGHRVLAFARLLLPSDKYPEDYEFKKEDKNYPTGDYCFVGLCSLEDPPKHGVREAIGSCRRAGIKVMMVTGDHPLTAESIGRKINLMISDTKQLVAKKNNRPIESIRESEYNAIVIHGEQIDSLSENDWDNIFSKDEIIFAR
;
A
#
# COMPACT_ATOMS: atom_id res chain seq x y z
N LEU A 1 -0.59 4.13 -17.50
CA LEU A 1 0.82 4.53 -17.75
C LEU A 1 1.81 3.48 -17.22
N THR A 2 1.38 2.61 -16.33
CA THR A 2 2.18 1.56 -15.70
C THR A 2 1.82 0.17 -16.21
N ARG A 3 2.64 -0.84 -15.89
CA ARG A 3 2.48 -2.22 -16.38
C ARG A 3 1.31 -2.96 -15.71
N ASN A 4 0.73 -2.40 -14.66
CA ASN A 4 -0.24 -3.07 -13.80
C ASN A 4 0.35 -4.37 -13.23
N GLN A 5 1.64 -4.33 -12.88
CA GLN A 5 2.41 -5.44 -12.33
C GLN A 5 3.04 -4.97 -11.02
N MET A 6 2.21 -4.92 -9.97
CA MET A 6 2.65 -4.49 -8.65
C MET A 6 3.69 -5.46 -8.09
N THR A 7 4.78 -4.91 -7.60
CA THR A 7 5.87 -5.66 -6.98
C THR A 7 6.18 -5.06 -5.62
N LEU A 8 6.26 -5.87 -4.58
CA LEU A 8 6.52 -5.38 -3.21
C LEU A 8 7.97 -4.92 -3.08
N THR A 9 8.20 -3.70 -2.61
CA THR A 9 9.52 -3.06 -2.57
C THR A 9 10.05 -2.80 -1.16
N TYR A 10 9.18 -2.32 -0.25
CA TYR A 10 9.57 -2.03 1.14
C TYR A 10 8.57 -2.63 2.10
N ILE A 11 9.07 -3.07 3.25
CA ILE A 11 8.28 -3.55 4.39
C ILE A 11 8.71 -2.75 5.62
N TRP A 12 7.75 -2.20 6.35
CA TRP A 12 7.99 -1.67 7.68
C TRP A 12 7.21 -2.51 8.69
N THR A 13 7.91 -3.20 9.57
CA THR A 13 7.31 -4.10 10.57
C THR A 13 8.21 -4.17 11.78
N SER A 14 7.64 -4.42 12.95
CA SER A 14 8.39 -4.49 14.21
C SER A 14 9.33 -3.28 14.39
N LEU A 15 8.82 -2.10 14.02
CA LEU A 15 9.48 -0.78 14.07
C LEU A 15 10.73 -0.64 13.18
N ASN A 16 10.96 -1.55 12.24
CA ASN A 16 12.12 -1.56 11.35
C ASN A 16 11.70 -1.53 9.87
N MET A 17 12.49 -0.85 9.04
CA MET A 17 12.30 -0.79 7.59
C MET A 17 13.22 -1.76 6.86
N TYR A 18 12.68 -2.51 5.91
CA TYR A 18 13.37 -3.49 5.08
C TYR A 18 13.13 -3.21 3.60
N SER A 19 14.17 -3.34 2.78
CA SER A 19 14.09 -3.27 1.31
C SER A 19 14.11 -4.68 0.73
N VAL A 20 13.04 -5.09 0.04
CA VAL A 20 12.90 -6.45 -0.52
C VAL A 20 13.83 -6.68 -1.71
N PHE A 21 14.13 -5.63 -2.47
CA PHE A 21 15.18 -5.67 -3.50
C PHE A 21 16.46 -5.09 -2.90
N GLY A 22 17.47 -5.94 -2.68
CA GLY A 22 18.72 -5.58 -2.04
C GLY A 22 19.71 -4.91 -3.00
N ASN A 23 19.88 -3.59 -2.86
CA ASN A 23 21.15 -2.90 -2.57
C ASN A 23 20.93 -1.38 -2.72
N THR A 24 21.51 -0.60 -1.81
CA THR A 24 21.65 0.88 -1.81
C THR A 24 20.46 1.73 -1.35
N GLN A 25 20.42 2.03 -0.05
CA GLN A 25 20.74 3.35 0.53
C GLN A 25 20.88 3.20 2.05
N SER A 26 21.75 4.02 2.65
CA SER A 26 22.43 3.91 3.95
C SER A 26 21.56 3.80 5.23
N GLU A 27 20.26 3.57 5.12
CA GLU A 27 19.31 3.63 6.26
C GLU A 27 18.37 2.41 6.39
N ASN A 28 18.41 1.44 5.46
CA ASN A 28 17.48 0.29 5.46
C ASN A 28 18.18 -1.03 5.79
N ASN A 29 17.51 -1.86 6.60
CA ASN A 29 17.96 -3.21 6.90
C ASN A 29 17.85 -4.10 5.65
N ALA A 30 18.78 -5.05 5.51
CA ALA A 30 18.66 -6.11 4.52
C ALA A 30 17.40 -6.94 4.82
N PHE A 31 16.63 -7.25 3.77
CA PHE A 31 15.46 -8.09 3.92
C PHE A 31 15.87 -9.54 4.24
N ASP A 32 15.32 -10.08 5.32
CA ASP A 32 15.40 -11.49 5.71
C ASP A 32 13.99 -11.97 6.07
N PRO A 33 13.46 -13.02 5.42
CA PRO A 33 12.16 -13.60 5.75
C PRO A 33 11.97 -13.98 7.22
N ASN A 34 13.06 -14.25 7.94
CA ASN A 34 13.06 -14.62 9.35
C ASN A 34 13.13 -13.42 10.30
N SER A 35 13.23 -12.20 9.77
CA SER A 35 13.21 -10.99 10.61
C SER A 35 11.87 -10.85 11.35
N PRO A 36 11.88 -10.30 12.59
CA PRO A 36 10.66 -10.16 13.37
C PRO A 36 9.55 -9.42 12.61
N GLY A 37 8.35 -10.01 12.62
CA GLY A 37 7.16 -9.48 11.94
C GLY A 37 7.09 -9.68 10.42
N VAL A 38 8.22 -9.91 9.73
CA VAL A 38 8.24 -10.17 8.28
C VAL A 38 7.44 -11.43 7.94
N GLN A 39 7.58 -12.48 8.76
CA GLN A 39 6.80 -13.71 8.59
C GLN A 39 5.27 -13.46 8.68
N GLU A 40 4.82 -12.56 9.56
CA GLU A 40 3.39 -12.22 9.63
C GLU A 40 2.94 -11.42 8.39
N ILE A 41 3.78 -10.55 7.85
CA ILE A 41 3.50 -9.87 6.57
C ILE A 41 3.38 -10.89 5.42
N ILE A 42 4.28 -11.87 5.34
CA ILE A 42 4.23 -12.96 4.36
C ILE A 42 2.92 -13.75 4.50
N HIS A 43 2.58 -14.16 5.74
CA HIS A 43 1.34 -14.89 6.01
C HIS A 43 0.10 -14.08 5.64
N ILE A 44 -0.01 -12.81 6.02
CA ILE A 44 -1.15 -11.98 5.66
C ILE A 44 -1.23 -11.77 4.13
N SER A 45 -0.08 -11.63 3.47
CA SER A 45 0.00 -11.48 2.00
C SER A 45 -0.55 -12.71 1.26
N ALA A 46 -0.25 -13.92 1.77
CA ALA A 46 -0.76 -15.17 1.22
C ALA A 46 -2.22 -15.46 1.61
N LEU A 47 -2.54 -15.37 2.90
CA LEU A 47 -3.75 -15.91 3.50
C LEU A 47 -4.93 -14.93 3.42
N CYS A 48 -4.67 -13.63 3.58
CA CYS A 48 -5.69 -12.59 3.48
C CYS A 48 -5.91 -12.20 2.01
N SER A 49 -6.12 -13.18 1.13
CA SER A 49 -6.33 -12.96 -0.30
C SER A 49 -7.57 -13.66 -0.83
N ARG A 50 -8.10 -13.12 -1.93
CA ARG A 50 -9.12 -13.73 -2.78
C ARG A 50 -8.62 -14.09 -4.18
N ALA A 51 -7.35 -13.84 -4.48
CA ALA A 51 -6.83 -14.21 -5.79
C ALA A 51 -6.88 -15.74 -5.95
N LYS A 52 -7.14 -16.18 -7.18
CA LYS A 52 -7.18 -17.59 -7.55
C LYS A 52 -6.06 -17.87 -8.54
N PHE A 53 -5.65 -19.13 -8.63
CA PHE A 53 -4.81 -19.57 -9.73
C PHE A 53 -5.71 -20.10 -10.85
N ASP A 54 -5.31 -19.88 -12.09
CA ASP A 54 -5.96 -20.48 -13.26
C ASP A 54 -5.93 -22.01 -13.21
N ARG A 55 -4.83 -22.56 -12.68
CA ARG A 55 -4.61 -23.99 -12.46
C ARG A 55 -3.59 -24.22 -11.34
N THR A 56 -3.61 -25.40 -10.72
CA THR A 56 -2.72 -25.75 -9.59
C THR A 56 -1.88 -27.00 -9.84
N ASP A 57 -2.06 -27.65 -10.99
CA ASP A 57 -1.36 -28.87 -11.41
C ASP A 57 0.04 -28.62 -12.00
N VAL A 58 0.44 -27.36 -12.15
CA VAL A 58 1.77 -26.92 -12.63
C VAL A 58 2.53 -26.15 -11.55
N PRO A 59 3.86 -26.00 -11.66
CA PRO A 59 4.64 -25.18 -10.74
C PRO A 59 4.14 -23.73 -10.68
N PHE A 60 4.23 -23.08 -9.52
CA PHE A 60 3.68 -21.73 -9.30
C PHE A 60 4.13 -20.69 -10.34
N ASN A 61 5.39 -20.73 -10.79
CA ASN A 61 5.93 -19.79 -11.78
C ASN A 61 5.21 -19.86 -13.14
N GLU A 62 4.52 -20.96 -13.43
CA GLU A 62 3.73 -21.17 -14.64
C GLU A 62 2.23 -20.87 -14.43
N ARG A 63 1.80 -20.65 -13.19
CA ARG A 63 0.40 -20.35 -12.85
C ARG A 63 0.09 -18.89 -13.12
N ALA A 64 -1.04 -18.63 -13.76
CA ALA A 64 -1.59 -17.29 -13.85
C ALA A 64 -2.39 -16.97 -12.58
N ILE A 65 -2.07 -15.85 -11.93
CA ILE A 65 -2.79 -15.37 -10.76
C ILE A 65 -3.95 -14.48 -11.23
N LEU A 66 -5.17 -14.94 -10.96
CA LEU A 66 -6.44 -14.28 -11.22
C LEU A 66 -6.81 -13.42 -10.01
N GLY A 67 -6.50 -12.13 -10.08
CA GLY A 67 -6.82 -11.13 -9.07
C GLY A 67 -6.46 -9.73 -9.56
N ASP A 68 -6.71 -8.71 -8.75
CA ASP A 68 -6.16 -7.38 -9.08
C ASP A 68 -4.63 -7.38 -8.91
N ALA A 69 -3.98 -6.36 -9.48
CA ALA A 69 -2.52 -6.29 -9.49
C ALA A 69 -1.92 -6.29 -8.08
N THR A 70 -2.60 -5.68 -7.09
CA THR A 70 -2.11 -5.60 -5.71
C THR A 70 -2.10 -6.97 -5.06
N GLU A 71 -3.22 -7.70 -5.14
CA GLU A 71 -3.33 -9.07 -4.63
C GLU A 71 -2.30 -9.99 -5.29
N THR A 72 -2.15 -9.86 -6.61
CA THR A 72 -1.19 -10.64 -7.39
C THR A 72 0.25 -10.35 -6.96
N GLY A 73 0.59 -9.09 -6.71
CA GLY A 73 1.90 -8.69 -6.21
C GLY A 73 2.21 -9.24 -4.81
N LEU A 74 1.23 -9.22 -3.92
CA LEU A 74 1.35 -9.77 -2.56
C LEU A 74 1.52 -11.29 -2.57
N ILE A 75 0.75 -12.00 -3.40
CA ILE A 75 0.87 -13.46 -3.52
C ILE A 75 2.22 -13.86 -4.09
N ARG A 76 2.70 -13.16 -5.13
CA ARG A 76 4.05 -13.39 -5.69
C ARG A 76 5.13 -13.17 -4.64
N PHE A 77 5.02 -12.08 -3.88
CA PHE A 77 5.92 -11.82 -2.77
C PHE A 77 5.89 -12.95 -1.74
N ALA A 78 4.70 -13.40 -1.31
CA ALA A 78 4.60 -14.47 -0.33
C ALA A 78 5.21 -15.78 -0.86
N TYR A 79 4.88 -16.17 -2.09
CA TYR A 79 5.43 -17.35 -2.75
C TYR A 79 6.97 -17.36 -2.81
N GLN A 80 7.58 -16.20 -3.13
CA GLN A 80 9.04 -16.08 -3.19
C GLN A 80 9.74 -16.25 -1.84
N ASN A 81 8.99 -16.20 -0.73
CA ASN A 81 9.51 -16.16 0.63
C ASN A 81 8.97 -17.27 1.53
N VAL A 82 8.31 -18.28 0.96
CA VAL A 82 7.88 -19.51 1.65
C VAL A 82 8.37 -20.72 0.89
N ASP A 83 8.63 -21.82 1.60
CA ASP A 83 9.12 -23.06 0.99
C ASP A 83 8.05 -23.68 0.07
N ASP A 84 6.82 -23.77 0.58
CA ASP A 84 5.66 -24.27 -0.17
C ASP A 84 4.43 -23.41 0.11
N TYR A 85 3.99 -22.68 -0.92
CA TYR A 85 2.82 -21.81 -0.84
C TYR A 85 1.52 -22.62 -0.68
N ASP A 86 1.37 -23.74 -1.39
CA ASP A 86 0.14 -24.54 -1.34
C ASP A 86 0.02 -25.23 0.03
N GLU A 87 1.14 -25.71 0.59
CA GLU A 87 1.18 -26.23 1.96
C GLU A 87 0.77 -25.15 2.97
N LEU A 88 1.25 -23.91 2.85
CA LEU A 88 0.87 -22.82 3.75
C LEU A 88 -0.65 -22.59 3.76
N ILE A 89 -1.28 -22.56 2.58
CA ILE A 89 -2.73 -22.37 2.47
C ILE A 89 -3.49 -23.54 3.11
N ASN A 90 -3.04 -24.77 2.88
CA ASN A 90 -3.65 -25.97 3.44
C ASN A 90 -3.44 -26.10 4.96
N LYS A 91 -2.30 -25.64 5.46
CA LYS A 91 -1.94 -25.64 6.88
C LYS A 91 -2.78 -24.66 7.69
N TYR A 92 -3.16 -23.53 7.10
CA TYR A 92 -3.95 -22.48 7.77
C TYR A 92 -5.25 -22.20 7.00
N PRO A 93 -6.20 -23.16 6.98
CA PRO A 93 -7.42 -23.04 6.20
C PRO A 93 -8.25 -21.85 6.68
N LYS A 94 -8.81 -21.13 5.70
CA LYS A 94 -9.69 -19.98 5.93
C LYS A 94 -11.06 -20.45 6.39
N VAL A 95 -11.54 -19.89 7.51
CA VAL A 95 -12.87 -20.19 8.08
C VAL A 95 -13.87 -19.05 7.90
N PHE A 96 -13.39 -17.82 7.70
CA PHE A 96 -14.23 -16.65 7.49
C PHE A 96 -13.54 -15.60 6.63
N GLU A 97 -14.32 -14.79 5.92
CA GLU A 97 -13.81 -13.62 5.19
C GLU A 97 -14.83 -12.50 5.06
N ILE A 98 -14.32 -11.27 5.13
CA ILE A 98 -14.97 -10.06 4.64
C ILE A 98 -14.13 -9.54 3.47
N PRO A 99 -14.67 -9.53 2.24
CA PRO A 99 -13.96 -8.97 1.10
C PRO A 99 -13.67 -7.49 1.28
N PHE A 100 -12.71 -7.03 0.49
CA PHE A 100 -12.51 -5.60 0.27
C PHE A 100 -13.82 -4.93 -0.16
N ASN A 101 -14.14 -3.83 0.49
CA ASN A 101 -15.23 -2.93 0.13
C ASN A 101 -14.64 -1.51 -0.02
N SER A 102 -14.98 -0.80 -1.09
CA SER A 102 -14.52 0.57 -1.36
C SER A 102 -14.89 1.58 -0.27
N GLU A 103 -15.95 1.32 0.49
CA GLU A 103 -16.37 2.15 1.62
C GLU A 103 -15.47 1.93 2.85
N THR A 104 -15.21 0.68 3.22
CA THR A 104 -14.38 0.33 4.38
C THR A 104 -12.88 0.41 4.09
N LYS A 105 -12.49 0.15 2.84
CA LYS A 105 -11.13 0.13 2.27
C LYS A 105 -10.18 -0.89 2.92
N TRP A 106 -10.71 -2.01 3.40
CA TRP A 106 -9.92 -3.13 3.91
C TRP A 106 -10.60 -4.47 3.63
N ALA A 107 -9.82 -5.55 3.64
CA ALA A 107 -10.26 -6.94 3.59
C ALA A 107 -9.81 -7.68 4.86
N LEU A 108 -10.60 -8.65 5.31
CA LEU A 108 -10.37 -9.40 6.54
C LEU A 108 -10.59 -10.89 6.30
N THR A 109 -9.75 -11.73 6.88
CA THR A 109 -9.90 -13.19 6.87
C THR A 109 -9.60 -13.77 8.25
N ILE A 110 -10.20 -14.92 8.57
CA ILE A 110 -9.90 -15.68 9.79
C ILE A 110 -9.48 -17.08 9.37
N HIS A 111 -8.42 -17.59 10.00
CA HIS A 111 -7.79 -18.85 9.67
C HIS A 111 -7.61 -19.73 10.89
N LYS A 112 -7.64 -21.05 10.70
CA LYS A 112 -7.21 -22.03 11.71
C LYS A 112 -5.69 -21.99 11.86
N LYS A 113 -5.18 -20.98 12.56
CA LYS A 113 -3.77 -20.79 12.88
C LYS A 113 -3.64 -20.63 14.39
N LYS A 114 -3.13 -21.69 15.01
CA LYS A 114 -2.95 -21.78 16.46
C LYS A 114 -1.87 -20.84 16.98
N HIS A 115 -2.11 -20.33 18.19
CA HIS A 115 -1.22 -19.51 18.99
C HIS A 115 -1.45 -19.79 20.49
N ASP A 116 -0.69 -19.14 21.37
CA ASP A 116 -0.69 -19.44 22.81
C ASP A 116 -2.03 -19.18 23.53
N LYS A 117 -2.95 -18.44 22.90
CA LYS A 117 -4.24 -18.03 23.47
C LYS A 117 -5.43 -18.70 22.79
N GLY A 118 -5.22 -19.40 21.69
CA GLY A 118 -6.30 -20.06 20.95
C GLY A 118 -5.93 -20.55 19.56
N ASP A 119 -6.94 -21.03 18.84
CA ASP A 119 -6.75 -21.80 17.60
C ASP A 119 -7.02 -21.00 16.31
N LEU A 120 -7.49 -19.75 16.46
CA LEU A 120 -7.92 -18.91 15.36
C LEU A 120 -7.14 -17.58 15.31
N THR A 121 -6.62 -17.24 14.13
CA THR A 121 -5.98 -15.95 13.88
C THR A 121 -6.76 -15.16 12.83
N LEU A 122 -7.05 -13.91 13.15
CA LEU A 122 -7.66 -12.94 12.25
C LEU A 122 -6.57 -12.09 11.59
N TYR A 123 -6.70 -11.90 10.29
CA TYR A 123 -5.85 -11.03 9.49
C TYR A 123 -6.66 -9.97 8.78
N ILE A 124 -6.10 -8.77 8.70
CA ILE A 124 -6.68 -7.64 7.98
C ILE A 124 -5.60 -6.92 7.18
N LYS A 125 -5.94 -6.53 5.95
CA LYS A 125 -5.10 -5.66 5.13
C LYS A 125 -5.94 -4.61 4.41
N GLY A 126 -5.38 -3.43 4.18
CA GLY A 126 -6.13 -2.36 3.53
C GLY A 126 -5.42 -1.02 3.50
N ALA A 127 -6.20 0.04 3.29
CA ALA A 127 -5.72 1.40 3.29
C ALA A 127 -5.06 1.76 4.64
N PRO A 128 -3.83 2.30 4.64
CA PRO A 128 -3.04 2.51 5.85
C PRO A 128 -3.80 3.23 6.98
N GLU A 129 -4.45 4.35 6.67
CA GLU A 129 -5.19 5.18 7.61
C GLU A 129 -6.46 4.51 8.16
N ARG A 130 -7.00 3.53 7.43
CA ARG A 130 -8.21 2.79 7.83
C ARG A 130 -7.86 1.66 8.78
N VAL A 131 -6.81 0.90 8.46
CA VAL A 131 -6.35 -0.21 9.31
C VAL A 131 -5.75 0.30 10.62
N LEU A 132 -4.91 1.36 10.58
CA LEU A 132 -4.30 1.91 11.80
C LEU A 132 -5.35 2.36 12.83
N ARG A 133 -6.49 2.93 12.38
CA ARG A 133 -7.60 3.34 13.25
C ARG A 133 -8.28 2.18 13.99
N LEU A 134 -8.16 0.96 13.47
CA LEU A 134 -8.73 -0.24 14.10
C LEU A 134 -7.73 -0.93 15.05
N CYS A 135 -6.51 -0.42 15.16
CA CYS A 135 -5.45 -1.00 15.97
C CYS A 135 -5.32 -0.29 17.31
N SER A 136 -5.17 -1.07 18.38
CA SER A 136 -4.87 -0.59 19.74
C SER A 136 -3.43 -0.91 20.17
N THR A 137 -2.79 -1.84 19.47
CA THR A 137 -1.43 -2.30 19.73
C THR A 137 -0.61 -2.35 18.43
N ILE A 138 0.71 -2.46 18.55
CA ILE A 138 1.65 -2.62 17.45
C ILE A 138 2.63 -3.76 17.75
N LEU A 139 3.03 -4.48 16.71
CA LEU A 139 4.03 -5.52 16.81
C LEU A 139 5.42 -4.90 17.06
N SER A 140 6.13 -5.42 18.06
CA SER A 140 7.52 -5.08 18.36
C SER A 140 8.28 -6.37 18.69
N GLY A 141 9.24 -6.74 17.84
CA GLY A 141 9.78 -8.10 17.86
C GLY A 141 8.68 -9.13 17.53
N ASN A 142 8.44 -10.05 18.48
CA ASN A 142 7.35 -11.03 18.43
C ASN A 142 6.15 -10.64 19.33
N ASP A 143 6.32 -9.58 20.13
CA ASP A 143 5.34 -9.15 21.12
C ASP A 143 4.45 -8.04 20.59
N SER A 144 3.31 -7.84 21.25
CA SER A 144 2.36 -6.78 20.96
C SER A 144 2.39 -5.76 22.08
N ILE A 145 2.78 -4.51 21.77
CA ILE A 145 2.84 -3.41 22.74
C ILE A 145 1.75 -2.36 22.45
N PRO A 146 1.31 -1.57 23.44
CA PRO A 146 0.33 -0.51 23.21
C PRO A 146 0.79 0.47 22.12
N LEU A 147 -0.13 0.84 21.23
CA LEU A 147 0.12 1.84 20.21
C LEU A 147 0.11 3.24 20.85
N ASN A 148 1.26 3.93 20.86
CA ASN A 148 1.42 5.26 21.44
C ASN A 148 1.64 6.31 20.33
N ASP A 149 1.78 7.57 20.71
CA ASP A 149 1.92 8.66 19.73
C ASP A 149 3.29 8.70 19.04
N GLU A 150 4.33 8.15 19.66
CA GLU A 150 5.64 7.97 19.02
C GLU A 150 5.56 6.96 17.87
N HIS A 151 4.87 5.84 18.08
CA HIS A 151 4.63 4.84 17.02
C HIS A 151 3.83 5.43 15.87
N LYS A 152 2.83 6.27 16.14
CA LYS A 152 2.04 6.95 15.09
C LYS A 152 2.91 7.94 14.30
N LYS A 153 3.80 8.67 14.97
CA LYS A 153 4.75 9.56 14.30
C LYS A 153 5.68 8.79 13.37
N ASN A 154 6.27 7.69 13.85
CA ASN A 154 7.13 6.82 13.04
C ASN A 154 6.38 6.21 11.85
N TYR A 155 5.13 5.79 12.06
CA TYR A 155 4.24 5.34 10.99
C TYR A 155 4.06 6.41 9.91
N GLU A 156 3.86 7.67 10.29
CA GLU A 156 3.61 8.75 9.34
C GLU A 156 4.86 9.04 8.50
N GLU A 157 6.03 9.14 9.14
CA GLU A 157 7.32 9.32 8.46
C GLU A 157 7.58 8.20 7.44
N VAL A 158 7.28 6.95 7.82
CA VAL A 158 7.40 5.78 6.95
C VAL A 158 6.40 5.81 5.80
N TYR A 159 5.15 6.15 6.08
CA TYR A 159 4.10 6.23 5.08
C TYR A 159 4.43 7.32 4.04
N GLU A 160 4.84 8.50 4.49
CA GLU A 160 5.28 9.60 3.63
C GLU A 160 6.49 9.20 2.78
N PHE A 161 7.47 8.52 3.38
CA PHE A 161 8.62 8.00 2.64
C PHE A 161 8.18 7.06 1.51
N MET A 162 7.38 6.03 1.82
CA MET A 162 6.92 5.07 0.81
C MET A 162 6.05 5.73 -0.26
N ALA A 163 5.15 6.64 0.13
CA ALA A 163 4.29 7.37 -0.79
C ALA A 163 5.09 8.29 -1.72
N SER A 164 6.13 8.98 -1.22
CA SER A 164 7.00 9.84 -2.01
C SER A 164 7.75 9.09 -3.12
N LYS A 165 8.00 7.79 -2.94
CA LYS A 165 8.59 6.91 -3.96
C LYS A 165 7.61 6.52 -5.07
N GLY A 166 6.35 6.91 -4.97
CA GLY A 166 5.34 6.54 -5.96
C GLY A 166 4.78 5.15 -5.75
N HIS A 167 4.89 4.63 -4.52
CA HIS A 167 4.44 3.28 -4.23
C HIS A 167 2.99 3.30 -3.73
N ARG A 168 2.28 2.20 -3.99
CA ARG A 168 1.01 1.89 -3.33
C ARG A 168 1.31 1.31 -1.96
N VAL A 169 0.87 1.97 -0.90
CA VAL A 169 1.10 1.52 0.47
C VAL A 169 -0.13 0.80 1.02
N LEU A 170 0.07 -0.34 1.67
CA LEU A 170 -0.94 -1.11 2.37
C LEU A 170 -0.53 -1.34 3.81
N ALA A 171 -1.49 -1.27 4.72
CA ALA A 171 -1.31 -1.68 6.10
C ALA A 171 -1.80 -3.10 6.34
N PHE A 172 -1.15 -3.74 7.31
CA PHE A 172 -1.33 -5.11 7.71
C PHE A 172 -1.52 -5.14 9.23
N ALA A 173 -2.54 -5.85 9.70
CA ALA A 173 -2.76 -6.08 11.11
C ALA A 173 -3.29 -7.49 11.37
N ARG A 174 -3.21 -7.92 12.63
CA ARG A 174 -3.68 -9.22 13.08
C ARG A 174 -4.42 -9.12 14.41
N LEU A 175 -5.23 -10.12 14.71
CA LEU A 175 -5.75 -10.35 16.05
C LEU A 175 -5.70 -11.85 16.37
N LEU A 176 -5.11 -12.15 17.52
CA LEU A 176 -5.09 -13.50 18.09
C LEU A 176 -6.42 -13.73 18.83
N LEU A 177 -7.26 -14.64 18.35
CA LEU A 177 -8.59 -14.85 18.90
C LEU A 177 -8.51 -15.83 20.07
N PRO A 178 -8.89 -15.42 21.29
CA PRO A 178 -8.76 -16.28 22.44
C PRO A 178 -9.86 -17.37 22.45
N SER A 179 -9.50 -18.62 22.78
CA SER A 179 -10.42 -19.76 22.68
C SER A 179 -11.57 -19.74 23.69
N ASP A 180 -11.48 -18.94 24.75
CA ASP A 180 -12.58 -18.72 25.71
C ASP A 180 -13.77 -17.99 25.08
N LYS A 181 -13.49 -17.11 24.09
CA LYS A 181 -14.50 -16.36 23.35
C LYS A 181 -14.76 -16.92 21.96
N TYR A 182 -13.74 -17.45 21.30
CA TYR A 182 -13.79 -17.97 19.94
C TYR A 182 -13.17 -19.37 19.89
N PRO A 183 -13.91 -20.43 20.27
CA PRO A 183 -13.45 -21.81 20.13
C PRO A 183 -13.16 -22.16 18.65
N GLU A 184 -12.44 -23.25 18.42
CA GLU A 184 -11.98 -23.65 17.07
C GLU A 184 -13.13 -23.81 16.05
N ASP A 185 -14.30 -24.25 16.52
CA ASP A 185 -15.52 -24.48 15.74
C ASP A 185 -16.49 -23.29 15.76
N TYR A 186 -16.05 -22.12 16.24
CA TYR A 186 -16.88 -20.91 16.26
C TYR A 186 -17.33 -20.51 14.85
N GLU A 187 -18.65 -20.38 14.67
CA GLU A 187 -19.25 -20.02 13.39
C GLU A 187 -19.34 -18.49 13.25
N PHE A 188 -18.49 -17.91 12.40
CA PHE A 188 -18.55 -16.48 12.09
C PHE A 188 -19.61 -16.18 11.01
N LYS A 189 -20.45 -15.19 11.26
CA LYS A 189 -21.51 -14.73 10.36
C LYS A 189 -21.41 -13.24 10.12
N LYS A 190 -21.49 -12.84 8.86
CA LYS A 190 -21.36 -11.43 8.46
C LYS A 190 -22.56 -10.62 8.94
N GLU A 191 -23.74 -11.23 8.90
CA GLU A 191 -25.02 -10.64 9.25
C GLU A 191 -25.09 -10.31 10.74
N ASP A 192 -24.60 -11.23 11.57
CA ASP A 192 -24.58 -11.11 13.03
C ASP A 192 -23.47 -10.17 13.53
N LYS A 193 -22.51 -9.82 12.65
CA LYS A 193 -21.30 -9.06 12.98
C LYS A 193 -20.58 -9.60 14.22
N ASN A 194 -20.54 -10.93 14.34
CA ASN A 194 -19.97 -11.63 15.50
C ASN A 194 -18.44 -11.82 15.41
N TYR A 195 -17.80 -11.14 14.47
CA TYR A 195 -16.34 -11.11 14.32
C TYR A 195 -15.78 -9.80 14.90
N PRO A 196 -14.55 -9.80 15.45
CA PRO A 196 -13.93 -8.58 15.96
C PRO A 196 -13.74 -7.51 14.86
N THR A 197 -14.13 -6.28 15.16
CA THR A 197 -14.02 -5.13 14.23
C THR A 197 -12.99 -4.08 14.67
N GLY A 198 -12.14 -4.38 15.66
CA GLY A 198 -11.13 -3.47 16.19
C GLY A 198 -10.23 -4.13 17.22
N ASP A 199 -9.46 -3.30 17.94
CA ASP A 199 -8.44 -3.71 18.90
C ASP A 199 -7.36 -4.63 18.32
N TYR A 200 -7.04 -4.42 17.05
CA TYR A 200 -6.04 -5.21 16.35
C TYR A 200 -4.61 -4.84 16.78
N CYS A 201 -3.70 -5.77 16.53
CA CYS A 201 -2.26 -5.56 16.57
C CYS A 201 -1.78 -5.14 15.18
N PHE A 202 -1.35 -3.90 15.04
CA PHE A 202 -0.74 -3.39 13.82
C PHE A 202 0.56 -4.15 13.55
N VAL A 203 0.63 -4.85 12.42
CA VAL A 203 1.80 -5.66 12.06
C VAL A 203 2.80 -4.80 11.30
N GLY A 204 2.33 -4.04 10.30
CA GLY A 204 3.24 -3.26 9.48
C GLY A 204 2.62 -2.61 8.25
N LEU A 205 3.49 -1.93 7.51
CA LEU A 205 3.22 -1.37 6.20
C LEU A 205 4.01 -2.14 5.13
N CYS A 206 3.42 -2.31 3.96
CA CYS A 206 4.14 -2.71 2.76
C CYS A 206 3.91 -1.68 1.66
N SER A 207 4.93 -1.45 0.86
CA SER A 207 4.81 -0.65 -0.36
C SER A 207 5.01 -1.51 -1.59
N LEU A 208 4.18 -1.27 -2.60
CA LEU A 208 4.25 -1.93 -3.89
C LEU A 208 4.52 -0.88 -4.97
N GLU A 209 5.48 -1.15 -5.85
CA GLU A 209 5.74 -0.35 -7.03
C GLU A 209 5.03 -0.97 -8.25
N ASP A 210 4.34 -0.12 -9.03
CA ASP A 210 3.91 -0.48 -10.39
C ASP A 210 4.82 0.21 -11.41
N PRO A 211 5.74 -0.52 -12.06
CA PRO A 211 6.70 0.08 -12.95
C PRO A 211 6.01 0.69 -14.19
N PRO A 212 6.49 1.83 -14.71
CA PRO A 212 6.02 2.37 -15.98
C PRO A 212 6.08 1.37 -17.14
N LYS A 213 5.13 1.45 -18.08
CA LYS A 213 5.24 0.69 -19.33
C LYS A 213 6.45 1.19 -20.12
N HIS A 214 7.14 0.27 -20.79
CA HIS A 214 8.20 0.64 -21.73
C HIS A 214 7.62 1.56 -22.83
N GLY A 215 8.36 2.57 -23.27
CA GLY A 215 7.92 3.48 -24.34
C GLY A 215 7.08 4.68 -23.87
N VAL A 216 6.63 4.72 -22.61
CA VAL A 216 5.74 5.81 -22.13
C VAL A 216 6.45 7.15 -22.10
N ARG A 217 7.72 7.18 -21.68
CA ARG A 217 8.52 8.42 -21.65
C ARG A 217 8.68 9.00 -23.05
N GLU A 218 8.97 8.12 -24.01
CA GLU A 218 9.18 8.43 -25.42
C GLU A 218 7.88 8.94 -26.07
N ALA A 219 6.75 8.33 -25.73
CA ALA A 219 5.43 8.76 -26.20
C ALA A 219 5.07 10.15 -25.66
N ILE A 220 5.24 10.39 -24.35
CA ILE A 220 5.00 11.72 -23.75
C ILE A 220 5.89 12.78 -24.41
N GLY A 221 7.17 12.48 -24.59
CA GLY A 221 8.10 13.39 -25.28
C GLY A 221 7.69 13.68 -26.72
N SER A 222 7.15 12.70 -27.44
CA SER A 222 6.65 12.88 -28.81
C SER A 222 5.41 13.77 -28.86
N CYS A 223 4.45 13.56 -27.95
CA CYS A 223 3.28 14.44 -27.81
C CYS A 223 3.69 15.88 -27.51
N ARG A 224 4.62 16.09 -26.57
CA ARG A 224 5.12 17.43 -26.24
C ARG A 224 5.79 18.12 -27.43
N ARG A 225 6.63 17.41 -28.20
CA ARG A 225 7.24 17.95 -29.42
C ARG A 225 6.23 18.32 -30.51
N ALA A 226 5.06 17.68 -30.52
CA ALA A 226 3.96 18.00 -31.42
C ALA A 226 3.08 19.16 -30.92
N GLY A 227 3.40 19.80 -29.79
CA GLY A 227 2.59 20.85 -29.19
C GLY A 227 1.35 20.33 -28.44
N ILE A 228 1.27 19.02 -28.18
CA ILE A 228 0.15 18.42 -27.46
C ILE A 228 0.44 18.46 -25.96
N LYS A 229 -0.44 19.11 -25.20
CA LYS A 229 -0.41 19.12 -23.75
C LYS A 229 -0.93 17.78 -23.21
N VAL A 230 -0.11 17.09 -22.42
CA VAL A 230 -0.45 15.81 -21.80
C VAL A 230 -0.69 16.04 -20.30
N MET A 231 -1.80 15.53 -19.80
CA MET A 231 -2.19 15.62 -18.38
C MET A 231 -2.46 14.21 -17.84
N MET A 232 -2.22 14.00 -16.54
CA MET A 232 -2.58 12.74 -15.86
C MET A 232 -3.86 12.95 -15.05
N VAL A 233 -4.75 11.96 -15.11
CA VAL A 233 -5.93 11.86 -14.25
C VAL A 233 -5.92 10.45 -13.65
N THR A 234 -5.85 10.34 -12.33
CA THR A 234 -5.77 9.06 -11.61
C THR A 234 -6.51 9.10 -10.27
N GLY A 235 -7.03 7.97 -9.81
CA GLY A 235 -7.61 7.82 -8.46
C GLY A 235 -6.58 7.51 -7.36
N ASP A 236 -5.29 7.45 -7.70
CA ASP A 236 -4.21 7.22 -6.74
C ASP A 236 -3.98 8.46 -5.84
N HIS A 237 -3.29 8.28 -4.72
CA HIS A 237 -2.90 9.38 -3.83
C HIS A 237 -2.02 10.43 -4.54
N PRO A 238 -2.11 11.73 -4.21
CA PRO A 238 -1.38 12.78 -4.93
C PRO A 238 0.14 12.59 -4.96
N LEU A 239 0.74 12.21 -3.83
CA LEU A 239 2.19 11.92 -3.77
C LEU A 239 2.57 10.77 -4.71
N THR A 240 1.72 9.75 -4.80
CA THR A 240 1.95 8.60 -5.69
C THR A 240 1.88 9.03 -7.15
N ALA A 241 0.83 9.78 -7.50
CA ALA A 241 0.61 10.32 -8.84
C ALA A 241 1.74 11.25 -9.28
N GLU A 242 2.18 12.17 -8.41
CA GLU A 242 3.32 13.06 -8.66
C GLU A 242 4.58 12.24 -8.95
N SER A 243 4.91 11.28 -8.09
CA SER A 243 6.12 10.47 -8.23
C SER A 243 6.12 9.65 -9.52
N ILE A 244 4.98 9.05 -9.90
CA ILE A 244 4.82 8.38 -11.19
C ILE A 244 4.96 9.38 -12.34
N GLY A 245 4.34 10.56 -12.24
CA GLY A 245 4.44 11.64 -13.21
C GLY A 245 5.89 12.06 -13.45
N ARG A 246 6.69 12.16 -12.39
CA ARG A 246 8.13 12.40 -12.47
C ARG A 246 8.89 11.23 -13.09
N LYS A 247 8.60 9.99 -12.69
CA LYS A 247 9.23 8.78 -13.25
C LYS A 247 9.00 8.63 -14.75
N ILE A 248 7.91 9.16 -15.31
CA ILE A 248 7.60 9.08 -16.74
C ILE A 248 7.89 10.37 -17.52
N ASN A 249 8.55 11.36 -16.91
CA ASN A 249 8.81 12.68 -17.48
C ASN A 249 7.54 13.45 -17.89
N LEU A 250 6.40 13.16 -17.27
CA LEU A 250 5.20 14.00 -17.36
C LEU A 250 5.32 15.24 -16.47
N MET A 251 6.09 15.15 -15.38
CA MET A 251 6.37 16.27 -14.49
C MET A 251 7.88 16.35 -14.28
N ILE A 252 8.49 17.44 -14.72
CA ILE A 252 9.93 17.70 -14.64
C ILE A 252 10.17 18.90 -13.72
N SER A 253 9.30 19.92 -13.81
CA SER A 253 9.38 21.13 -13.00
C SER A 253 9.00 20.89 -11.54
N ASP A 254 9.39 21.84 -10.68
CA ASP A 254 8.99 21.85 -9.28
C ASP A 254 7.54 22.33 -9.14
N THR A 255 6.80 21.72 -8.21
CA THR A 255 5.49 22.21 -7.77
C THR A 255 5.65 23.45 -6.89
N LYS A 256 4.57 24.23 -6.70
CA LYS A 256 4.58 25.40 -5.83
C LYS A 256 5.17 25.11 -4.44
N GLN A 257 4.81 23.97 -3.85
CA GLN A 257 5.31 23.50 -2.57
C GLN A 257 6.82 23.21 -2.60
N LEU A 258 7.32 22.57 -3.67
CA LEU A 258 8.75 22.30 -3.82
C LEU A 258 9.56 23.57 -4.06
N VAL A 259 9.05 24.52 -4.84
CA VAL A 259 9.66 25.84 -5.03
C VAL A 259 9.74 26.60 -3.71
N ALA A 260 8.66 26.59 -2.92
CA ALA A 260 8.63 27.18 -1.58
C ALA A 260 9.70 26.58 -0.66
N LYS A 261 9.76 25.24 -0.61
CA LYS A 261 10.73 24.49 0.21
C LYS A 261 12.18 24.75 -0.21
N LYS A 262 12.48 24.72 -1.51
CA LYS A 262 13.85 24.95 -2.02
C LYS A 262 14.35 26.38 -1.76
N ASN A 263 13.45 27.35 -1.82
CA ASN A 263 13.78 28.76 -1.59
C ASN A 263 13.58 29.22 -0.14
N ASN A 264 13.21 28.30 0.76
CA ASN A 264 12.91 28.58 2.16
C ASN A 264 11.92 29.77 2.35
N ARG A 265 10.86 29.78 1.53
CA ARG A 265 9.81 30.80 1.49
C ARG A 265 8.46 30.21 1.88
N PRO A 266 7.54 30.98 2.51
CA PRO A 266 6.15 30.56 2.67
C PRO A 266 5.49 30.29 1.32
N ILE A 267 4.60 29.28 1.26
CA ILE A 267 3.94 28.83 0.02
C ILE A 267 3.11 29.98 -0.60
N GLU A 268 2.49 30.79 0.24
CA GLU A 268 1.64 31.93 -0.13
C GLU A 268 2.44 33.03 -0.83
N SER A 269 3.74 33.10 -0.56
CA SER A 269 4.63 34.10 -1.17
C SER A 269 5.10 33.72 -2.58
N ILE A 270 4.91 32.46 -3.01
CA ILE A 270 5.32 31.97 -4.31
C ILE A 270 4.31 32.42 -5.36
N ARG A 271 4.77 33.19 -6.35
CA ARG A 271 3.94 33.68 -7.44
C ARG A 271 3.60 32.56 -8.42
N GLU A 272 2.47 32.69 -9.09
CA GLU A 272 1.98 31.71 -10.06
C GLU A 272 2.92 31.51 -11.26
N SER A 273 3.75 32.50 -11.59
CA SER A 273 4.77 32.38 -12.65
C SER A 273 6.05 31.66 -12.23
N GLU A 274 6.24 31.38 -10.93
CA GLU A 274 7.48 30.77 -10.40
C GLU A 274 7.50 29.24 -10.53
N TYR A 275 6.39 28.62 -10.94
CA TYR A 275 6.28 27.18 -11.07
C TYR A 275 5.41 26.80 -12.28
N ASN A 276 5.68 25.60 -12.83
CA ASN A 276 5.02 25.12 -14.05
C ASN A 276 4.40 23.72 -13.89
N ALA A 277 4.50 23.15 -12.69
CA ALA A 277 3.98 21.84 -12.34
C ALA A 277 2.94 21.96 -11.22
N ILE A 278 1.80 21.29 -11.38
CA ILE A 278 0.73 21.30 -10.38
C ILE A 278 0.11 19.91 -10.23
N VAL A 279 -0.18 19.55 -8.97
CA VAL A 279 -0.89 18.33 -8.60
C VAL A 279 -2.15 18.75 -7.84
N ILE A 280 -3.31 18.36 -8.36
CA ILE A 280 -4.63 18.70 -7.80
C ILE A 280 -5.22 17.47 -7.13
N HIS A 281 -5.67 17.65 -5.88
CA HIS A 281 -6.38 16.63 -5.14
C HIS A 281 -7.86 16.64 -5.52
N GLY A 282 -8.47 15.48 -5.79
CA GLY A 282 -9.86 15.36 -6.24
C GLY A 282 -10.87 16.04 -5.32
N GLU A 283 -10.70 15.90 -4.00
CA GLU A 283 -11.51 16.58 -2.99
C GLU A 283 -11.51 18.13 -3.09
N GLN A 284 -10.50 18.73 -3.74
CA GLN A 284 -10.45 20.18 -3.93
C GLN A 284 -11.23 20.64 -5.17
N ILE A 285 -11.48 19.74 -6.13
CA ILE A 285 -12.05 20.08 -7.45
C ILE A 285 -13.37 20.84 -7.32
N ASP A 286 -14.27 20.38 -6.45
CA ASP A 286 -15.59 20.99 -6.25
C ASP A 286 -15.52 22.38 -5.60
N SER A 287 -14.37 22.73 -5.01
CA SER A 287 -14.14 24.03 -4.36
C SER A 287 -13.38 25.04 -5.23
N LEU A 288 -12.92 24.63 -6.41
CA LEU A 288 -12.13 25.49 -7.31
C LEU A 288 -12.99 26.55 -7.98
N SER A 289 -12.54 27.80 -7.92
CA SER A 289 -13.12 28.92 -8.67
C SER A 289 -12.67 28.92 -10.14
N GLU A 290 -13.30 29.72 -10.99
CA GLU A 290 -12.87 29.92 -12.39
C GLU A 290 -11.40 30.39 -12.47
N ASN A 291 -10.99 31.30 -11.58
CA ASN A 291 -9.60 31.77 -11.52
C ASN A 291 -8.62 30.64 -11.15
N ASP A 292 -9.03 29.70 -10.29
CA ASP A 292 -8.18 28.55 -9.95
C ASP A 292 -8.00 27.65 -11.17
N TRP A 293 -9.06 27.42 -11.95
CA TRP A 293 -8.99 26.65 -13.20
C TRP A 293 -8.12 27.31 -14.25
N ASP A 294 -8.23 28.62 -14.44
CA ASP A 294 -7.36 29.38 -15.34
C ASP A 294 -5.89 29.24 -14.93
N ASN A 295 -5.60 29.34 -13.63
CA ASN A 295 -4.26 29.14 -13.12
C ASN A 295 -3.77 27.70 -13.33
N ILE A 296 -4.60 26.69 -13.05
CA ILE A 296 -4.26 25.27 -13.27
C ILE A 296 -3.94 25.03 -14.74
N PHE A 297 -4.81 25.46 -15.65
CA PHE A 297 -4.63 25.25 -17.08
C PHE A 297 -3.56 26.14 -17.71
N SER A 298 -3.08 27.18 -17.00
CA SER A 298 -1.88 27.93 -17.40
C SER A 298 -0.58 27.12 -17.25
N LYS A 299 -0.54 26.07 -16.42
CA LYS A 299 0.67 25.26 -16.16
C LYS A 299 0.87 24.21 -17.24
N ASP A 300 2.10 23.93 -17.66
CA ASP A 300 2.36 22.91 -18.69
C ASP A 300 2.24 21.47 -18.15
N GLU A 301 2.49 21.25 -16.86
CA GLU A 301 2.58 19.93 -16.26
C GLU A 301 1.49 19.74 -15.18
N ILE A 302 0.41 19.06 -15.54
CA ILE A 302 -0.80 18.95 -14.70
C ILE A 302 -1.10 17.48 -14.37
N ILE A 303 -1.34 17.22 -13.09
CA ILE A 303 -1.78 15.94 -12.57
C ILE A 303 -3.03 16.14 -11.70
N PHE A 304 -4.10 15.41 -12.01
CA PHE A 304 -5.27 15.24 -11.14
C PHE A 304 -5.17 13.88 -10.46
N ALA A 305 -5.25 13.87 -9.14
CA ALA A 305 -5.10 12.68 -8.31
C ALA A 305 -6.23 12.59 -7.28
N ARG A 306 -6.55 11.36 -6.85
CA ARG A 306 -7.70 10.98 -6.00
C ARG A 306 -9.06 11.05 -6.67
#